data_AF-A0A920FAF3-F1
#
_entry.id   AF-A0A920FAF3-F1
#
_cell.length_a   1.000
_cell.length_b   1.000
_cell.length_c   1.000
_cell.angle_alpha   90.00
_cell.angle_beta   90.00
_cell.angle_gamma   90.00
#
_symmetry.space_group_name_H-M   'P 1'
#
loop_
_entity.id
_entity.type
_entity.pdbx_description
1 polymer ?
#
loop_
_entity_poly.entity_id
_entity_poly.type
_entity_poly.pdbx_seq_one_letter_code
_entity_poly.pdbx_strand_id
1 'polypeptide(L)'
;MIAELGHFALILALVMATVQTVVPLIGAHKSNTVLMEIGKPSAIAQFFAILFAFCALTNAYITSDFSVVNVAENSHSLKPLLYKISGVWGNHEGSMVLWVLILALLGLR
;
A
#
# COMPACT_ATOMS: atom_id res chain seq x y z
N MET A 1 6.14 10.82 12.04
CA MET A 1 4.65 10.80 11.99
C MET A 1 4.10 10.34 10.64
N ILE A 2 4.62 10.83 9.50
CA ILE A 2 4.13 10.40 8.17
C ILE A 2 4.39 8.89 7.93
N ALA A 3 5.55 8.39 8.36
CA ALA A 3 5.90 6.97 8.24
C ALA A 3 4.93 6.07 9.03
N GLU A 4 4.56 6.47 10.24
CA GLU A 4 3.61 5.77 11.11
C GLU A 4 2.20 5.76 10.50
N LEU A 5 1.76 6.88 9.90
CA LEU A 5 0.50 6.93 9.15
C LEU A 5 0.54 6.02 7.91
N GLY A 6 1.68 5.95 7.21
CA GLY A 6 1.87 5.01 6.11
C GLY A 6 1.78 3.56 6.56
N HIS A 7 2.39 3.22 7.70
CA HIS A 7 2.32 1.89 8.28
C HIS A 7 0.89 1.53 8.71
N PHE A 8 0.18 2.46 9.36
CA PHE A 8 -1.24 2.30 9.67
C PHE A 8 -2.09 2.08 8.42
N ALA A 9 -1.81 2.81 7.33
CA ALA A 9 -2.49 2.63 6.06
C ALA A 9 -2.27 1.22 5.45
N LEU A 10 -1.08 0.62 5.63
CA LEU A 10 -0.85 -0.78 5.23
C LEU A 10 -1.68 -1.77 6.06
N ILE A 11 -1.81 -1.53 7.37
CA ILE A 11 -2.69 -2.33 8.23
C ILE A 11 -4.14 -2.21 7.78
N LEU A 12 -4.59 -0.98 7.49
CA LEU A 12 -5.93 -0.74 6.95
C LEU A 12 -6.14 -1.44 5.60
N ALA A 13 -5.15 -1.40 4.71
CA ALA A 13 -5.20 -2.11 3.43
C ALA A 13 -5.36 -3.63 3.63
N LEU A 14 -4.67 -4.21 4.62
CA LEU A 14 -4.82 -5.63 4.96
C LEU A 14 -6.24 -5.93 5.47
N VAL A 15 -6.79 -5.08 6.34
CA VAL A 15 -8.19 -5.22 6.79
C VAL A 15 -9.15 -5.14 5.60
N MET A 16 -8.99 -4.17 4.71
CA MET A 16 -9.83 -4.06 3.51
C MET A 16 -9.68 -5.27 2.58
N ALA A 17 -8.49 -5.85 2.44
CA ALA A 17 -8.27 -7.06 1.65
C ALA A 17 -9.04 -8.27 2.22
N THR A 18 -9.05 -8.42 3.55
CA THR A 18 -9.85 -9.47 4.21
C THR A 18 -11.34 -9.27 4.01
N VAL A 19 -11.84 -8.03 4.14
CA VAL A 19 -13.24 -7.68 3.87
C VAL A 19 -13.60 -7.95 2.41
N GLN A 20 -12.77 -7.48 1.47
CA GLN A 20 -12.95 -7.68 0.03
C GLN A 20 -13.00 -9.17 -0.35
N THR A 21 -12.27 -10.03 0.36
CA THR A 21 -12.25 -11.47 0.08
C THR A 21 -13.42 -12.18 0.74
N VAL A 22 -13.61 -11.99 2.05
CA VAL A 22 -14.55 -12.80 2.86
C VAL A 22 -16.00 -12.41 2.62
N VAL A 23 -16.31 -11.11 2.57
CA VAL A 23 -17.70 -10.64 2.52
C VAL A 23 -18.40 -11.02 1.20
N PRO A 24 -17.79 -10.80 0.01
CA PRO A 24 -18.38 -11.25 -1.24
C PRO A 24 -18.47 -12.77 -1.38
N LEU A 25 -17.52 -13.53 -0.82
CA LEU A 25 -17.59 -15.00 -0.78
C LEU A 25 -18.80 -15.49 0.02
N ILE A 26 -19.05 -14.90 1.19
CA ILE A 26 -20.25 -15.20 1.99
C ILE A 26 -21.52 -14.79 1.22
N GLY A 27 -21.48 -13.64 0.54
CA GLY A 27 -22.58 -13.17 -0.32
C GLY A 27 -22.93 -14.16 -1.43
N ALA A 28 -21.91 -14.67 -2.13
CA ALA A 28 -22.07 -15.66 -3.18
C ALA A 28 -22.64 -16.99 -2.65
N HIS A 29 -22.19 -17.45 -1.48
CA HIS A 29 -22.71 -18.66 -0.85
C HIS A 29 -24.19 -18.53 -0.42
N LYS A 30 -24.61 -17.33 -0.01
CA LYS A 30 -25.98 -17.05 0.44
C LYS A 30 -26.88 -16.48 -0.66
N SER A 31 -26.40 -16.39 -1.90
CA SER A 31 -27.08 -15.71 -3.02
C SER A 31 -27.57 -14.28 -2.65
N ASN A 32 -26.80 -13.57 -1.81
CA ASN A 32 -27.13 -12.22 -1.36
C ASN A 32 -26.32 -11.19 -2.14
N THR A 33 -26.99 -10.46 -3.02
CA THR A 33 -26.40 -9.46 -3.91
C THR A 33 -25.75 -8.30 -3.15
N VAL A 34 -26.33 -7.88 -2.03
CA VAL A 34 -25.79 -6.77 -1.21
C VAL A 34 -24.41 -7.12 -0.65
N LEU A 35 -24.22 -8.35 -0.18
CA LEU A 35 -22.93 -8.82 0.33
C LEU A 35 -21.89 -8.98 -0.79
N MET A 36 -22.32 -9.38 -2.00
CA MET A 36 -21.44 -9.48 -3.17
C MET A 36 -20.96 -8.10 -3.64
N GLU A 37 -21.82 -7.09 -3.61
CA GLU A 37 -21.51 -5.72 -4.05
C GLU A 37 -20.46 -5.01 -3.18
N ILE A 38 -20.23 -5.45 -1.94
CA ILE A 38 -19.22 -4.90 -1.02
C ILE A 38 -17.78 -5.09 -1.54
N GLY A 39 -17.54 -6.03 -2.45
CA GLY A 39 -16.21 -6.30 -3.00
C GLY A 39 -15.59 -5.07 -3.68
N LYS A 40 -16.36 -4.36 -4.51
CA LYS A 40 -15.89 -3.19 -5.26
C LYS A 40 -15.49 -1.99 -4.38
N PRO A 41 -16.33 -1.48 -3.45
CA PRO A 41 -15.91 -0.39 -2.57
C PRO A 41 -14.75 -0.80 -1.65
N SER A 42 -14.66 -2.07 -1.25
CA SER A 42 -13.53 -2.57 -0.45
C SER A 42 -12.22 -2.55 -1.24
N ALA A 43 -12.24 -2.92 -2.52
CA ALA A 43 -11.08 -2.84 -3.40
C ALA A 43 -10.60 -1.40 -3.61
N ILE A 44 -11.54 -0.45 -3.78
CA ILE A 44 -11.23 0.97 -3.91
C ILE A 44 -10.57 1.50 -2.63
N ALA A 45 -11.12 1.17 -1.46
CA ALA A 45 -10.55 1.57 -0.18
C ALA A 45 -9.15 0.96 0.05
N GLN A 46 -8.96 -0.33 -0.28
CA GLN A 46 -7.67 -1.00 -0.22
C GLN A 46 -6.64 -0.29 -1.11
N PHE A 47 -6.99 0.03 -2.36
CA PHE A 47 -6.11 0.71 -3.29
C PHE A 47 -5.63 2.07 -2.75
N PHE A 48 -6.55 2.91 -2.25
CA PHE A 48 -6.17 4.22 -1.69
C PHE A 48 -5.30 4.10 -0.44
N ALA A 49 -5.55 3.09 0.40
CA ALA A 49 -4.71 2.84 1.58
C ALA A 49 -3.28 2.45 1.18
N ILE A 50 -3.10 1.57 0.19
CA ILE A 50 -1.78 1.18 -0.33
C ILE A 50 -1.10 2.38 -1.00
N LEU A 51 -1.83 3.15 -1.82
CA LEU A 51 -1.30 4.34 -2.50
C LEU A 51 -0.78 5.36 -1.49
N PHE A 52 -1.55 5.62 -0.43
CA PHE A 52 -1.13 6.52 0.63
C PHE A 52 0.13 6.02 1.34
N ALA A 53 0.20 4.72 1.66
CA ALA A 53 1.40 4.13 2.26
C ALA A 53 2.63 4.27 1.36
N PHE A 54 2.48 4.04 0.05
CA PHE A 54 3.56 4.19 -0.91
C PHE A 54 4.03 5.65 -1.05
N CYS A 55 3.11 6.61 -1.04
CA CYS A 55 3.44 8.04 -1.00
C CYS A 55 4.15 8.43 0.30
N ALA A 56 3.72 7.91 1.44
CA ALA A 56 4.38 8.13 2.73
C ALA A 56 5.81 7.59 2.75
N LEU A 57 6.03 6.38 2.23
CA LEU A 57 7.37 5.79 2.05
C LEU A 57 8.23 6.64 1.11
N THR A 58 7.66 7.08 -0.03
CA THR A 58 8.34 7.97 -0.97
C THR A 58 8.80 9.26 -0.32
N ASN A 59 7.93 9.87 0.49
CA ASN A 59 8.27 11.06 1.26
C ASN A 59 9.46 10.79 2.21
N ALA A 60 9.44 9.67 2.94
CA ALA A 60 10.54 9.29 3.84
C ALA A 60 11.90 9.17 3.12
N TYR A 61 11.92 8.62 1.89
CA TYR A 61 13.13 8.57 1.06
C TYR A 61 13.61 9.96 0.62
N ILE A 62 12.70 10.81 0.16
CA ILE A 62 13.02 12.15 -0.34
C ILE A 62 13.56 13.03 0.81
N THR A 63 12.92 12.99 1.98
CA THR A 63 13.34 13.74 3.17
C THR A 63 14.49 13.09 3.91
N SER A 64 14.92 11.89 3.50
CA SER A 64 15.99 11.13 4.15
C SER A 64 15.70 10.88 5.63
N ASP A 65 14.47 10.42 5.91
CA ASP A 65 14.04 10.07 7.25
C ASP A 65 14.65 8.72 7.67
N PHE A 66 15.82 8.80 8.32
CA PHE A 66 16.58 7.62 8.78
C PHE A 66 16.00 6.94 10.02
N SER A 67 14.90 7.44 10.59
CA SER A 67 14.17 6.71 11.63
C SER A 67 13.50 5.44 11.08
N VAL A 68 13.24 5.42 9.76
CA VAL A 68 12.74 4.26 9.05
C VAL A 68 13.91 3.39 8.62
N VAL A 69 13.98 2.16 9.15
CA VAL A 69 15.07 1.19 8.89
C VAL A 69 15.32 1.02 7.39
N ASN A 70 14.27 0.86 6.59
CA ASN A 70 14.40 0.71 5.15
C ASN A 70 15.11 1.90 4.47
N VAL A 71 14.80 3.13 4.89
CA VAL A 71 15.45 4.35 4.37
C VAL A 71 16.91 4.40 4.82
N ALA A 72 17.20 4.03 6.07
CA ALA A 72 18.56 4.00 6.62
C ALA A 72 19.46 2.98 5.91
N GLU A 73 18.90 1.84 5.51
CA GLU A 73 19.65 0.78 4.82
C GLU A 73 19.83 1.03 3.33
N ASN A 74 18.91 1.76 2.68
CA ASN A 74 18.85 1.87 1.21
C ASN A 74 19.05 3.30 0.67
N SER A 75 19.20 4.31 1.52
CA SER A 75 19.33 5.72 1.11
C SER A 75 20.37 6.48 1.93
N HIS A 76 20.85 7.61 1.38
CA HIS A 76 21.79 8.52 2.04
C HIS A 76 21.45 9.98 1.69
N SER A 77 21.79 10.92 2.56
CA SER A 77 21.41 12.32 2.45
C SER A 77 21.96 13.01 1.20
N LEU A 78 23.17 12.66 0.78
CA LEU A 78 23.87 13.19 -0.40
C LEU A 78 23.42 12.57 -1.73
N LYS A 79 22.56 11.54 -1.69
CA LYS A 79 22.08 10.87 -2.90
C LYS A 79 21.22 11.85 -3.73
N PRO A 80 21.46 12.01 -5.05
CA PRO A 80 20.62 12.87 -5.88
C PRO A 80 19.15 12.46 -5.82
N LEU A 81 18.23 13.44 -5.92
CA LEU A 81 16.79 13.22 -5.70
C LEU A 81 16.22 12.07 -6.54
N LEU A 82 16.60 11.97 -7.81
CA LEU A 82 16.15 10.90 -8.70
C LEU A 82 16.54 9.49 -8.19
N TYR A 83 17.70 9.38 -7.57
CA TYR A 83 18.16 8.13 -6.95
C TYR A 83 17.52 7.86 -5.59
N LYS A 84 17.06 8.90 -4.87
CA LYS A 84 16.23 8.71 -3.67
C LYS A 84 14.86 8.16 -4.04
N ILE A 85 14.24 8.71 -5.09
CA ILE A 85 12.94 8.25 -5.58
C ILE A 85 13.01 6.82 -6.11
N SER A 86 13.96 6.51 -7.02
CA SER A 86 14.12 5.13 -7.51
C SER A 86 14.54 4.14 -6.43
N GLY A 87 15.21 4.62 -5.37
CA GLY A 87 15.54 3.82 -4.19
C GLY A 87 14.32 3.33 -3.41
N VAL A 88 13.16 4.01 -3.52
CA VAL A 88 11.90 3.63 -2.85
C VAL A 88 11.47 2.22 -3.23
N TRP A 89 11.61 1.84 -4.50
CA TRP A 89 11.21 0.51 -5.01
C TRP A 89 12.39 -0.32 -5.51
N GLY A 90 13.62 0.19 -5.41
CA GLY A 90 14.83 -0.53 -5.79
C GLY A 90 15.29 -1.59 -4.77
N ASN A 91 14.63 -1.65 -3.60
CA ASN A 91 14.90 -2.62 -2.54
C ASN A 91 13.74 -3.62 -2.40
N HIS A 92 14.00 -4.71 -1.66
CA HIS A 92 13.03 -5.80 -1.50
C HIS A 92 11.68 -5.32 -0.94
N GLU A 93 11.68 -4.67 0.22
CA GLU A 93 10.47 -4.24 0.91
C GLU A 93 9.67 -3.20 0.11
N GLY A 94 10.36 -2.21 -0.44
CA GLY A 94 9.77 -1.17 -1.26
C GLY A 94 9.17 -1.70 -2.56
N SER A 95 9.84 -2.67 -3.19
CA SER A 95 9.32 -3.35 -4.38
C SER A 95 8.04 -4.13 -4.08
N MET A 96 7.90 -4.72 -2.89
CA MET A 96 6.67 -5.43 -2.49
C MET A 96 5.49 -4.46 -2.40
N VAL A 97 5.67 -3.28 -1.81
CA VAL A 97 4.60 -2.26 -1.74
C VAL A 97 4.22 -1.77 -3.15
N LEU A 98 5.21 -1.56 -4.03
CA LEU A 98 4.96 -1.18 -5.42
C LEU A 98 4.14 -2.26 -6.16
N TRP A 99 4.53 -3.53 -6.03
CA TRP A 99 3.81 -4.62 -6.68
C TRP A 99 2.38 -4.76 -6.18
N VAL A 100 2.17 -4.67 -4.86
CA VAL A 100 0.83 -4.69 -4.27
C VAL A 100 0.00 -3.49 -4.75
N LEU A 101 0.60 -2.31 -4.92
CA LEU A 101 -0.07 -1.15 -5.50
C LEU A 101 -0.51 -1.39 -6.95
N ILE A 102 0.37 -1.96 -7.77
CA ILE A 102 0.07 -2.29 -9.18
C ILE A 102 -1.06 -3.33 -9.24
N LEU A 103 -1.00 -4.38 -8.43
CA LEU A 103 -2.03 -5.41 -8.38
C LEU A 103 -3.37 -4.85 -7.91
N ALA A 104 -3.37 -4.00 -6.89
CA ALA A 104 -4.58 -3.32 -6.42
C ALA A 104 -5.18 -2.43 -7.51
N LEU A 105 -4.36 -1.66 -8.24
CA LEU A 105 -4.80 -0.83 -9.36
C LEU A 105 -5.44 -1.66 -10.48
N LEU A 106 -4.80 -2.77 -10.86
CA LEU A 106 -5.29 -3.66 -11.92
C LEU A 106 -6.56 -4.41 -11.49
N GLY A 107 -6.71 -4.72 -10.20
CA GLY A 107 -7.88 -5.36 -9.62
C GLY A 107 -9.11 -4.47 -9.45
N LEU A 108 -9.03 -3.16 -9.75
CA LEU A 108 -10.19 -2.25 -9.73
C LEU A 108 -11.12 -2.39 -10.94
N ARG A 109 -10.68 -3.14 -11.96
CA ARG A 109 -11.44 -3.42 -13.20
C ARG A 109 -12.32 -4.64 -13.03
#